data_AF-A0A844CKY8-F1
#
_entry.id   AF-A0A844CKY8-F1
#
_cell.length_a   1.000
_cell.length_b   1.000
_cell.length_c   1.000
_cell.angle_alpha   90.00
_cell.angle_beta   90.00
_cell.angle_gamma   90.00
#
_symmetry.space_group_name_H-M   'P 1'
#
loop_
_entity.id
_entity.type
_entity.pdbx_description
1 polymer ?
#
loop_
_entity_poly.entity_id
_entity_poly.type
_entity_poly.pdbx_seq_one_letter_code
_entity_poly.pdbx_strand_id
1 'polypeptide(L)'
;MPELVRFKKSVKGILAAGVAAVALASTAVTPNMALAQQGSGSGKQAHGAQSGGGAGGGHGQGGQMGGAGAGKGLGGIFKDITGMDDDPVGGHDDTADTADEGDDDSDRPEWAGQSGGKDGAGGGQPPNAGSTKGDIFGDLWVILRDENGVPILTDEGYVQPLDADGNPIELDEEGHPVDETLTTEVELGRLNVGRAPSRVLTTRADEVIAILSSATDVSTDAAGRLVLTVDGEEKTIDSPLENLAIYVSLLTTGSIPGLTPGDLVGTEYDFMVDGTYTQADLDASAAFLAAATDKTGEFTTDEIAYIDAFLGINATTVGDVTYSEVDYSSFSYDRSDTYSGVTTTVLVEQEDGSFKAETVDVYDVVFGSVDDSASGSLDAYTLAADDARAVIEFIHEYAVPEAIE
;
A
#
# COMPACT_ATOMS: atom_id res chain seq x y z
N MET A 1 18.27 8.79 -39.92
CA MET A 1 17.12 7.90 -39.76
C MET A 1 17.55 6.90 -38.71
N PRO A 2 16.99 6.90 -37.50
CA PRO A 2 17.36 5.89 -36.52
C PRO A 2 16.76 4.55 -36.98
N GLU A 3 17.55 3.49 -36.88
CA GLU A 3 17.09 2.12 -37.13
C GLU A 3 15.94 1.81 -36.20
N LEU A 4 14.81 1.34 -36.75
CA LEU A 4 13.70 0.83 -35.95
C LEU A 4 14.17 -0.45 -35.26
N VAL A 5 14.50 -0.34 -33.97
CA VAL A 5 14.70 -1.47 -33.07
C VAL A 5 13.44 -2.34 -33.13
N ARG A 6 13.58 -3.61 -33.52
CA ARG A 6 12.46 -4.54 -33.67
C ARG A 6 12.20 -5.27 -32.36
N PHE A 7 11.45 -4.63 -31.47
CA PHE A 7 10.76 -5.36 -30.41
C PHE A 7 9.63 -6.18 -31.02
N LYS A 8 9.43 -7.42 -30.56
CA LYS A 8 8.22 -8.19 -30.92
C LYS A 8 7.04 -7.41 -30.34
N LYS A 9 6.30 -6.71 -31.22
CA LYS A 9 5.02 -6.10 -30.84
C LYS A 9 4.09 -7.22 -30.37
N SER A 10 3.95 -7.38 -29.06
CA SER A 10 2.81 -8.09 -28.49
C SER A 10 1.59 -7.22 -28.76
N VAL A 11 0.79 -7.63 -29.73
CA VAL A 11 -0.45 -6.93 -30.12
C VAL A 11 -1.51 -7.23 -29.07
N LYS A 12 -1.43 -6.59 -27.89
CA LYS A 12 -2.52 -6.50 -26.90
C LYS A 12 -2.31 -5.24 -26.08
N GLY A 13 -3.19 -4.24 -26.24
CA GLY A 13 -3.12 -2.96 -25.54
C GLY A 13 -3.30 -1.76 -26.47
N ILE A 14 -4.44 -1.70 -27.17
CA ILE A 14 -4.94 -0.45 -27.78
C ILE A 14 -6.44 -0.41 -27.51
N LEU A 15 -6.91 0.77 -27.07
CA LEU A 15 -8.22 1.15 -26.50
C LEU A 15 -8.26 0.95 -24.97
N ALA A 16 -8.49 1.97 -24.14
CA ALA A 16 -9.34 3.13 -24.33
C ALA A 16 -8.80 4.40 -23.66
N ALA A 17 -8.57 5.46 -24.45
CA ALA A 17 -8.52 6.82 -23.95
C ALA A 17 -9.91 7.45 -24.15
N GLY A 18 -10.55 7.84 -23.06
CA GLY A 18 -11.44 8.99 -23.05
C GLY A 18 -12.84 8.80 -22.48
N VAL A 19 -13.08 9.36 -21.30
CA VAL A 19 -14.28 10.16 -20.94
C VAL A 19 -13.86 11.22 -19.90
N ALA A 20 -13.53 12.43 -20.33
CA ALA A 20 -14.27 13.69 -20.05
C ALA A 20 -14.16 14.29 -18.63
N ALA A 21 -13.14 15.13 -18.42
CA ALA A 21 -13.11 16.10 -17.33
C ALA A 21 -14.18 17.19 -17.52
N VAL A 22 -15.12 17.30 -16.58
CA VAL A 22 -16.09 18.40 -16.48
C VAL A 22 -15.46 19.53 -15.66
N ALA A 23 -15.13 20.64 -16.32
CA ALA A 23 -14.66 21.85 -15.65
C ALA A 23 -15.83 22.55 -14.91
N LEU A 24 -15.82 22.52 -13.56
CA LEU A 24 -16.69 23.35 -12.73
C LEU A 24 -16.03 24.72 -12.48
N ALA A 25 -16.62 25.75 -13.07
CA ALA A 25 -16.21 27.14 -12.89
C ALA A 25 -16.52 27.63 -11.46
N SER A 26 -15.48 28.05 -10.74
CA SER A 26 -15.57 28.69 -9.43
C SER A 26 -16.02 30.15 -9.58
N THR A 27 -17.15 30.51 -8.95
CA THR A 27 -17.53 31.92 -8.75
C THR A 27 -17.34 32.31 -7.29
N ALA A 28 -16.35 33.16 -7.06
CA ALA A 28 -16.06 33.78 -5.77
C ALA A 28 -17.15 34.79 -5.35
N VAL A 29 -17.67 34.67 -4.13
CA VAL A 29 -18.44 35.72 -3.47
C VAL A 29 -18.09 35.80 -1.99
N THR A 30 -17.27 36.77 -1.61
CA THR A 30 -17.31 37.51 -0.32
C THR A 30 -16.86 38.96 -0.62
N PRO A 31 -17.15 40.00 0.19
CA PRO A 31 -17.48 39.97 1.62
C PRO A 31 -18.63 40.92 2.06
N ASN A 32 -19.02 40.84 3.33
CA ASN A 32 -19.32 42.07 4.07
C ASN A 32 -19.08 41.92 5.57
N MET A 33 -18.23 42.81 6.07
CA MET A 33 -17.94 43.04 7.48
C MET A 33 -19.07 43.83 8.13
N ALA A 34 -19.41 43.51 9.38
CA ALA A 34 -20.09 44.44 10.27
C ALA A 34 -19.52 44.33 11.68
N LEU A 35 -19.09 45.49 12.18
CA LEU A 35 -18.37 45.77 13.40
C LEU A 35 -19.35 46.30 14.48
N ALA A 36 -19.26 45.80 15.71
CA ALA A 36 -19.73 46.45 16.95
C ALA A 36 -19.08 45.72 18.14
N GLN A 37 -18.01 46.19 18.77
CA GLN A 37 -17.81 47.34 19.68
C GLN A 37 -18.60 47.31 21.01
N GLN A 38 -17.80 47.16 22.10
CA GLN A 38 -17.90 47.77 23.44
C GLN A 38 -18.56 47.01 24.61
N GLY A 39 -17.82 46.91 25.72
CA GLY A 39 -18.42 46.92 27.06
C GLY A 39 -17.64 46.23 28.18
N SER A 40 -16.76 46.97 28.85
CA SER A 40 -16.04 46.64 30.10
C SER A 40 -16.95 46.41 31.32
N GLY A 41 -16.53 45.57 32.29
CA GLY A 41 -17.16 45.56 33.62
C GLY A 41 -16.60 44.54 34.62
N SER A 42 -15.70 45.01 35.47
CA SER A 42 -15.08 44.38 36.65
C SER A 42 -16.04 43.98 37.79
N GLY A 43 -15.69 42.93 38.58
CA GLY A 43 -16.10 42.87 40.01
C GLY A 43 -16.18 41.52 40.73
N LYS A 44 -15.09 41.17 41.45
CA LYS A 44 -15.00 40.65 42.84
C LYS A 44 -15.59 39.29 43.31
N GLN A 45 -14.63 38.47 43.81
CA GLN A 45 -14.54 37.77 45.12
C GLN A 45 -15.71 36.92 45.65
N ALA A 46 -15.44 35.66 46.01
CA ALA A 46 -15.02 35.26 47.37
C ALA A 46 -14.97 33.72 47.58
N HIS A 47 -13.88 33.26 48.24
CA HIS A 47 -13.72 32.17 49.24
C HIS A 47 -14.35 30.78 49.03
N GLY A 48 -13.70 29.64 49.33
CA GLY A 48 -12.45 29.35 50.04
C GLY A 48 -12.44 27.90 50.56
N ALA A 49 -11.30 27.51 51.17
CA ALA A 49 -10.94 26.26 51.89
C ALA A 49 -10.47 25.09 51.00
N GLN A 50 -9.20 24.65 50.95
CA GLN A 50 -8.06 24.50 51.87
C GLN A 50 -7.94 23.14 52.59
N SER A 51 -6.72 22.59 52.46
CA SER A 51 -6.00 21.55 53.24
C SER A 51 -5.98 20.19 52.54
N GLY A 52 -4.81 19.67 52.11
CA GLY A 52 -3.56 19.43 52.85
C GLY A 52 -3.47 17.91 53.06
N GLY A 53 -2.53 17.14 52.52
CA GLY A 53 -1.08 17.30 52.48
C GLY A 53 -0.48 16.37 53.54
N GLY A 54 0.30 15.35 53.16
CA GLY A 54 0.99 14.50 54.13
C GLY A 54 1.66 13.24 53.57
N ALA A 55 2.98 13.30 53.45
CA ALA A 55 3.94 12.35 52.90
C ALA A 55 4.17 11.03 53.68
N GLY A 56 4.89 10.09 53.05
CA GLY A 56 5.56 9.01 53.77
C GLY A 56 6.31 7.95 52.95
N GLY A 57 7.54 8.26 52.51
CA GLY A 57 8.74 7.42 52.64
C GLY A 57 8.90 6.04 51.97
N GLY A 58 9.89 5.94 51.06
CA GLY A 58 11.15 5.22 51.36
C GLY A 58 11.39 3.80 50.82
N HIS A 59 12.48 3.70 50.03
CA HIS A 59 13.37 2.54 49.74
C HIS A 59 12.97 1.45 48.73
N GLY A 60 13.87 1.20 47.77
CA GLY A 60 13.96 -0.06 47.04
C GLY A 60 14.79 -0.02 45.76
N GLN A 61 16.06 -0.40 45.86
CA GLN A 61 17.04 -0.56 44.78
C GLN A 61 16.61 -1.62 43.75
N GLY A 62 16.80 -1.32 42.46
CA GLY A 62 16.75 -2.30 41.37
C GLY A 62 17.20 -1.64 40.08
N GLY A 63 18.49 -1.75 39.76
CA GLY A 63 19.05 -1.21 38.52
C GLY A 63 18.53 -1.97 37.32
N GLN A 64 17.98 -1.25 36.35
CA GLN A 64 17.70 -1.76 35.01
C GLN A 64 18.60 -1.01 34.04
N MET A 65 19.78 -1.59 33.82
CA MET A 65 20.65 -1.27 32.70
C MET A 65 20.13 -2.00 31.47
N GLY A 66 20.05 -1.30 30.35
CA GLY A 66 20.12 -1.90 29.02
C GLY A 66 18.79 -2.27 28.37
N GLY A 67 18.08 -1.26 27.87
CA GLY A 67 17.12 -1.41 26.78
C GLY A 67 17.35 -0.24 25.83
N ALA A 68 18.37 -0.33 24.99
CA ALA A 68 18.45 0.52 23.81
C ALA A 68 17.16 0.30 23.00
N GLY A 69 16.54 1.38 22.54
CA GLY A 69 15.25 1.35 21.89
C GLY A 69 15.22 0.34 20.75
N ALA A 70 14.49 -0.76 20.96
CA ALA A 70 14.00 -1.57 19.86
C ALA A 70 12.87 -0.76 19.24
N GLY A 71 13.20 0.03 18.21
CA GLY A 71 12.17 0.58 17.33
C GLY A 71 11.31 -0.57 16.82
N LYS A 72 9.98 -0.38 16.80
CA LYS A 72 9.07 -1.30 16.10
C LYS A 72 9.60 -1.41 14.67
N GLY A 73 10.13 -2.56 14.25
CA GLY A 73 10.50 -2.79 12.86
C GLY A 73 9.27 -2.74 11.94
N LEU A 74 9.48 -2.81 10.63
CA LEU A 74 8.39 -2.80 9.65
C LEU A 74 7.25 -3.79 9.97
N GLY A 75 7.57 -4.97 10.50
CA GLY A 75 6.56 -5.93 10.96
C GLY A 75 5.63 -5.45 12.08
N GLY A 76 6.10 -4.52 12.92
CA GLY A 76 5.29 -3.86 13.93
C GLY A 76 4.23 -2.94 13.33
N ILE A 77 4.59 -2.22 12.25
CA ILE A 77 3.67 -1.37 11.49
C ILE A 77 2.48 -2.21 10.99
N PHE A 78 2.76 -3.34 10.32
CA PHE A 78 1.70 -4.21 9.79
C PHE A 78 0.71 -4.68 10.85
N LYS A 79 1.19 -5.04 12.04
CA LYS A 79 0.33 -5.48 13.14
C LYS A 79 -0.51 -4.35 13.71
N ASP A 80 0.09 -3.18 13.89
CA ASP A 80 -0.60 -2.02 14.45
C ASP A 80 -1.69 -1.50 13.51
N ILE A 81 -1.42 -1.50 12.20
CA ILE A 81 -2.37 -0.99 11.20
C ILE A 81 -3.52 -1.96 10.99
N THR A 82 -3.20 -3.22 10.66
CA THR A 82 -4.24 -4.17 10.19
C THR A 82 -5.08 -4.74 11.32
N GLY A 83 -4.64 -4.59 12.58
CA GLY A 83 -5.31 -5.18 13.75
C GLY A 83 -5.43 -6.71 13.67
N MET A 84 -4.68 -7.35 12.77
CA MET A 84 -4.66 -8.80 12.58
C MET A 84 -3.73 -9.41 13.65
N ASP A 85 -4.27 -9.56 14.85
CA ASP A 85 -3.63 -10.29 15.95
C ASP A 85 -3.62 -11.79 15.63
N ASP A 86 -2.44 -12.30 15.27
CA ASP A 86 -2.14 -13.71 15.02
C ASP A 86 -1.90 -14.50 16.34
N ASP A 87 -2.53 -14.14 17.45
CA ASP A 87 -2.37 -14.86 18.74
C ASP A 87 -3.47 -15.91 18.94
N PRO A 88 -3.22 -17.20 18.62
CA PRO A 88 -3.79 -18.26 19.41
C PRO A 88 -2.93 -18.44 20.66
N VAL A 89 -3.57 -18.50 21.83
CA VAL A 89 -3.03 -18.96 23.12
C VAL A 89 -2.44 -17.87 24.01
N GLY A 90 -3.36 -17.27 24.79
CA GLY A 90 -3.07 -16.78 26.12
C GLY A 90 -2.42 -17.87 26.99
N GLY A 91 -1.55 -17.42 27.90
CA GLY A 91 -0.61 -18.24 28.66
C GLY A 91 -1.19 -19.49 29.33
N HIS A 92 -0.32 -20.50 29.40
CA HIS A 92 -0.40 -21.64 30.30
C HIS A 92 -0.80 -21.19 31.72
N ASP A 93 -1.96 -21.67 32.18
CA ASP A 93 -2.16 -21.98 33.59
C ASP A 93 -2.50 -23.47 33.68
N ASP A 94 -1.54 -24.23 34.18
CA ASP A 94 -1.64 -25.67 34.42
C ASP A 94 -2.66 -25.94 35.53
N THR A 95 -3.83 -26.47 35.17
CA THR A 95 -4.59 -27.32 36.10
C THR A 95 -5.18 -28.53 35.37
N ALA A 96 -4.58 -29.68 35.67
CA ALA A 96 -5.10 -31.01 35.37
C ALA A 96 -6.51 -31.20 35.95
N ASP A 97 -7.37 -31.97 35.26
CA ASP A 97 -7.75 -33.33 35.68
C ASP A 97 -8.85 -33.92 34.77
N THR A 98 -8.84 -35.25 34.71
CA THR A 98 -9.88 -36.21 34.33
C THR A 98 -9.98 -36.72 32.88
N ALA A 99 -9.78 -38.03 32.82
CA ALA A 99 -9.77 -38.95 31.69
C ALA A 99 -11.16 -39.24 31.11
N ASP A 100 -11.20 -39.59 29.83
CA ASP A 100 -12.15 -40.58 29.32
C ASP A 100 -11.52 -41.36 28.16
N GLU A 101 -11.71 -42.67 28.19
CA GLU A 101 -11.11 -43.68 27.31
C GLU A 101 -11.95 -43.86 26.05
N GLY A 102 -11.31 -43.95 24.89
CA GLY A 102 -11.97 -44.30 23.62
C GLY A 102 -10.95 -44.66 22.55
N ASP A 103 -10.75 -45.97 22.36
CA ASP A 103 -9.92 -46.56 21.32
C ASP A 103 -10.39 -46.12 19.92
N ASP A 104 -9.49 -45.55 19.12
CA ASP A 104 -9.66 -45.44 17.67
C ASP A 104 -8.39 -45.93 16.96
N ASP A 105 -8.50 -47.15 16.42
CA ASP A 105 -7.53 -47.80 15.55
C ASP A 105 -7.33 -46.95 14.27
N SER A 106 -6.27 -46.14 14.25
CA SER A 106 -5.78 -45.51 13.02
C SER A 106 -4.26 -45.57 13.01
N ASP A 107 -3.70 -46.16 11.95
CA ASP A 107 -2.27 -46.21 11.60
C ASP A 107 -1.69 -44.80 11.28
N ARG A 108 -2.05 -43.78 12.05
CA ARG A 108 -1.73 -42.36 11.85
C ARG A 108 -0.55 -41.97 12.75
N PRO A 109 0.56 -41.46 12.18
CA PRO A 109 1.73 -41.09 12.97
C PRO A 109 1.46 -39.83 13.82
N GLU A 110 2.02 -39.79 15.04
CA GLU A 110 1.76 -38.78 16.09
C GLU A 110 2.00 -37.32 15.67
N TRP A 111 2.81 -37.05 14.64
CA TRP A 111 3.06 -35.69 14.15
C TRP A 111 1.90 -35.11 13.36
N ALA A 112 0.98 -35.95 12.86
CA ALA A 112 -0.19 -35.51 12.12
C ALA A 112 -1.35 -35.34 13.11
N GLY A 113 -1.44 -34.16 13.74
CA GLY A 113 -2.46 -33.80 14.73
C GLY A 113 -3.90 -34.20 14.37
N GLN A 114 -4.78 -34.23 15.38
CA GLN A 114 -6.15 -34.76 15.33
C GLN A 114 -6.93 -34.33 14.08
N SER A 115 -7.56 -35.30 13.39
CA SER A 115 -8.61 -34.97 12.42
C SER A 115 -9.79 -34.37 13.17
N GLY A 116 -10.19 -33.16 12.78
CA GLY A 116 -11.41 -32.53 13.23
C GLY A 116 -12.58 -33.50 13.09
N GLY A 117 -13.11 -33.93 14.23
CA GLY A 117 -14.31 -34.75 14.30
C GLY A 117 -15.52 -34.00 13.76
N LYS A 118 -16.57 -34.77 13.48
CA LYS A 118 -17.83 -34.36 12.85
C LYS A 118 -18.69 -33.37 13.66
N ASP A 119 -18.16 -32.84 14.75
CA ASP A 119 -18.72 -31.73 15.55
C ASP A 119 -17.90 -30.44 15.37
N GLY A 120 -17.24 -30.29 14.22
CA GLY A 120 -17.19 -29.02 13.50
C GLY A 120 -16.65 -27.81 14.28
N ALA A 121 -15.50 -27.94 14.94
CA ALA A 121 -14.62 -26.79 15.17
C ALA A 121 -13.88 -26.42 13.85
N GLY A 122 -14.63 -26.30 12.77
CA GLY A 122 -14.19 -25.53 11.61
C GLY A 122 -14.10 -24.08 12.10
N GLY A 123 -12.93 -23.46 11.90
CA GLY A 123 -12.62 -22.12 12.40
C GLY A 123 -13.85 -21.22 12.34
N GLY A 124 -14.37 -20.89 13.52
CA GLY A 124 -15.47 -19.94 13.62
C GLY A 124 -15.08 -18.65 12.92
N GLN A 125 -16.08 -17.99 12.37
CA GLN A 125 -15.95 -16.65 11.81
C GLN A 125 -15.11 -15.78 12.77
N PRO A 126 -13.98 -15.20 12.33
CA PRO A 126 -13.17 -14.32 13.16
C PRO A 126 -14.06 -13.25 13.79
N PRO A 127 -13.77 -12.78 15.02
CA PRO A 127 -14.57 -11.75 15.70
C PRO A 127 -14.74 -10.46 14.88
N ASN A 128 -13.85 -10.24 13.91
CA ASN A 128 -13.80 -9.07 13.02
C ASN A 128 -14.24 -9.40 11.58
N ALA A 129 -14.63 -10.63 11.28
CA ALA A 129 -15.22 -10.94 9.99
C ALA A 129 -16.68 -10.50 10.06
N GLY A 130 -17.03 -9.48 9.29
CA GLY A 130 -18.35 -8.91 9.42
C GLY A 130 -19.46 -9.81 8.90
N SER A 131 -20.68 -9.50 9.35
CA SER A 131 -21.88 -10.32 9.25
C SER A 131 -22.70 -10.12 7.96
N THR A 132 -22.28 -9.20 7.09
CA THR A 132 -23.01 -8.72 5.93
C THR A 132 -22.17 -8.91 4.66
N LYS A 133 -22.81 -9.30 3.55
CA LYS A 133 -22.14 -9.31 2.25
C LYS A 133 -21.82 -7.86 1.86
N GLY A 134 -20.54 -7.51 1.91
CA GLY A 134 -20.06 -6.12 1.89
C GLY A 134 -19.07 -5.81 3.02
N ASP A 135 -18.98 -6.67 4.04
CA ASP A 135 -18.04 -6.49 5.15
C ASP A 135 -16.59 -6.79 4.77
N ILE A 136 -15.81 -5.73 4.52
CA ILE A 136 -14.33 -5.66 4.37
C ILE A 136 -13.72 -6.62 3.32
N PHE A 137 -14.51 -7.55 2.79
CA PHE A 137 -14.13 -8.76 2.06
C PHE A 137 -15.24 -9.23 1.11
N GLY A 138 -16.32 -8.46 0.96
CA GLY A 138 -17.36 -8.67 -0.04
C GLY A 138 -16.85 -8.43 -1.47
N ASP A 139 -17.68 -8.72 -2.46
CA ASP A 139 -17.34 -8.59 -3.88
C ASP A 139 -16.76 -7.19 -4.16
N LEU A 140 -15.55 -7.14 -4.73
CA LEU A 140 -14.85 -5.89 -5.00
C LEU A 140 -15.34 -5.35 -6.34
N TRP A 141 -16.00 -4.20 -6.31
CA TRP A 141 -16.52 -3.56 -7.51
C TRP A 141 -15.84 -2.22 -7.75
N VAL A 142 -15.80 -1.79 -9.00
CA VAL A 142 -15.50 -0.40 -9.34
C VAL A 142 -16.60 0.48 -8.73
N ILE A 143 -16.22 1.46 -7.92
CA ILE A 143 -17.17 2.34 -7.21
C ILE A 143 -16.88 3.82 -7.47
N LEU A 144 -17.89 4.65 -7.25
CA LEU A 144 -17.77 6.10 -7.34
C LEU A 144 -16.92 6.65 -6.18
N ARG A 145 -15.83 7.34 -6.54
CA ARG A 145 -14.88 7.95 -5.59
C ARG A 145 -14.64 9.42 -5.90
N ASP A 146 -14.13 10.14 -4.92
CA ASP A 146 -13.59 11.48 -5.12
C ASP A 146 -12.14 11.44 -5.63
N GLU A 147 -11.55 12.63 -5.81
CA GLU A 147 -10.18 12.78 -6.32
C GLU A 147 -9.12 12.11 -5.44
N ASN A 148 -9.41 11.80 -4.17
CA ASN A 148 -8.48 11.14 -3.25
C ASN A 148 -8.76 9.63 -3.09
N GLY A 149 -9.71 9.08 -3.86
CA GLY A 149 -10.10 7.67 -3.76
C GLY A 149 -11.10 7.37 -2.63
N VAL A 150 -11.63 8.40 -1.95
CA VAL A 150 -12.65 8.23 -0.92
C VAL A 150 -14.00 7.92 -1.58
N PRO A 151 -14.72 6.86 -1.17
CA PRO A 151 -16.03 6.54 -1.72
C PRO A 151 -17.03 7.69 -1.52
N ILE A 152 -17.73 8.06 -2.59
CA ILE A 152 -18.86 8.99 -2.51
C ILE A 152 -20.10 8.18 -2.14
N LEU A 153 -20.54 8.33 -0.89
CA LEU A 153 -21.71 7.60 -0.38
C LEU A 153 -23.02 8.24 -0.84
N THR A 154 -24.07 7.42 -1.00
CA THR A 154 -25.44 7.92 -1.19
C THR A 154 -25.95 8.65 0.06
N ASP A 155 -27.10 9.32 -0.05
CA ASP A 155 -27.75 9.98 1.10
C ASP A 155 -28.08 8.98 2.24
N GLU A 156 -28.31 7.72 1.87
CA GLU A 156 -28.55 6.59 2.78
C GLU A 156 -27.26 5.98 3.36
N GLY A 157 -26.08 6.39 2.86
CA GLY A 157 -24.78 5.95 3.36
C GLY A 157 -24.20 4.71 2.64
N TYR A 158 -24.71 4.35 1.47
CA TYR A 158 -24.21 3.20 0.70
C TYR A 158 -23.10 3.60 -0.27
N VAL A 159 -22.15 2.69 -0.52
CA VAL A 159 -21.20 2.83 -1.62
C VAL A 159 -21.94 2.70 -2.95
N GLN A 160 -21.48 3.43 -3.97
CA GLN A 160 -22.14 3.50 -5.28
C GLN A 160 -21.30 2.78 -6.35
N PRO A 161 -21.63 1.54 -6.74
CA PRO A 161 -20.96 0.82 -7.82
C PRO A 161 -21.20 1.47 -9.17
N LEU A 162 -20.24 1.30 -10.07
CA LEU A 162 -20.26 1.80 -11.44
C LEU A 162 -20.36 0.65 -12.45
N ASP A 163 -21.04 0.92 -13.56
CA ASP A 163 -21.04 0.04 -14.72
C ASP A 163 -19.76 0.18 -15.56
N ALA A 164 -19.62 -0.65 -16.60
CA ALA A 164 -18.46 -0.63 -17.50
C ALA A 164 -18.27 0.69 -18.26
N ASP A 165 -19.29 1.55 -18.30
CA ASP A 165 -19.25 2.88 -18.92
C ASP A 165 -19.00 4.00 -17.87
N GLY A 166 -18.82 3.65 -16.59
CA GLY A 166 -18.57 4.57 -15.49
C GLY A 166 -19.84 5.22 -14.92
N ASN A 167 -21.03 4.71 -15.21
CA ASN A 167 -22.29 5.25 -14.69
C ASN A 167 -22.70 4.57 -13.38
N PRO A 168 -23.27 5.31 -12.41
CA PRO A 168 -23.83 4.73 -11.19
C PRO A 168 -24.92 3.69 -11.46
N ILE A 169 -24.80 2.51 -10.84
CA ILE A 169 -25.80 1.44 -10.90
C ILE A 169 -26.89 1.68 -9.84
N GLU A 170 -28.16 1.48 -10.20
CA GLU A 170 -29.27 1.62 -9.24
C GLU A 170 -29.15 0.61 -8.08
N LEU A 171 -29.36 1.08 -6.85
CA LEU A 171 -29.34 0.27 -5.63
C LEU A 171 -30.76 0.02 -5.09
N ASP A 172 -30.96 -1.11 -4.41
CA ASP A 172 -32.19 -1.44 -3.67
C ASP A 172 -32.22 -0.80 -2.27
N GLU A 173 -33.27 -1.12 -1.47
CA GLU A 173 -33.46 -0.56 -0.13
C GLU A 173 -32.38 -1.01 0.87
N GLU A 174 -31.63 -2.07 0.53
CA GLU A 174 -30.55 -2.63 1.33
C GLU A 174 -29.16 -2.18 0.86
N GLY A 175 -29.07 -1.39 -0.22
CA GLY A 175 -27.83 -0.88 -0.77
C GLY A 175 -27.14 -1.84 -1.75
N HIS A 176 -27.84 -2.85 -2.27
CA HIS A 176 -27.32 -3.79 -3.26
C HIS A 176 -27.69 -3.36 -4.69
N PRO A 177 -26.82 -3.59 -5.69
CA PRO A 177 -27.16 -3.36 -7.09
C PRO A 177 -28.41 -4.13 -7.50
N VAL A 178 -29.38 -3.41 -8.09
CA VAL A 178 -30.60 -4.01 -8.61
C VAL A 178 -30.29 -4.99 -9.75
N ASP A 179 -29.24 -4.72 -10.52
CA ASP A 179 -28.69 -5.61 -11.54
C ASP A 179 -27.18 -5.80 -11.32
N GLU A 180 -26.83 -6.87 -10.62
CA GLU A 180 -25.43 -7.26 -10.38
C GLU A 180 -24.66 -7.58 -11.67
N THR A 181 -25.32 -7.84 -12.80
CA THR A 181 -24.60 -8.16 -14.06
C THR A 181 -23.97 -6.94 -14.72
N LEU A 182 -24.29 -5.74 -14.23
CA LEU A 182 -23.71 -4.49 -14.69
C LEU A 182 -22.44 -4.12 -13.91
N THR A 183 -22.17 -4.73 -12.76
CA THR A 183 -21.00 -4.39 -11.96
C THR A 183 -19.71 -4.86 -12.64
N THR A 184 -18.65 -4.08 -12.44
CA THR A 184 -17.30 -4.45 -12.86
C THR A 184 -16.50 -4.85 -11.65
N GLU A 185 -15.97 -6.08 -11.64
CA GLU A 185 -15.14 -6.57 -10.54
C GLU A 185 -13.73 -6.01 -10.59
N VAL A 186 -13.14 -5.79 -9.41
CA VAL A 186 -11.75 -5.34 -9.26
C VAL A 186 -10.85 -6.55 -9.00
N GLU A 187 -9.86 -6.75 -9.87
CA GLU A 187 -8.96 -7.91 -9.85
C GLU A 187 -7.59 -7.58 -9.23
N LEU A 188 -7.47 -7.67 -7.90
CA LEU A 188 -6.21 -7.34 -7.21
C LEU A 188 -4.98 -8.21 -7.55
N GLY A 189 -5.14 -9.32 -8.31
CA GLY A 189 -4.00 -10.16 -8.70
C GLY A 189 -3.09 -10.56 -7.52
N ARG A 190 -1.80 -10.25 -7.61
CA ARG A 190 -0.78 -10.39 -6.54
C ARG A 190 -1.06 -9.56 -5.29
N LEU A 191 -1.72 -8.42 -5.41
CA LEU A 191 -2.05 -7.53 -4.29
C LEU A 191 -3.08 -8.14 -3.34
N ASN A 192 -3.75 -9.24 -3.72
CA ASN A 192 -4.56 -10.03 -2.79
C ASN A 192 -3.78 -10.47 -1.54
N VAL A 193 -2.44 -10.46 -1.58
CA VAL A 193 -1.60 -10.68 -0.40
C VAL A 193 -1.82 -9.65 0.71
N GLY A 194 -2.35 -8.45 0.43
CA GLY A 194 -2.71 -7.47 1.46
C GLY A 194 -3.80 -7.95 2.41
N ARG A 195 -4.55 -8.99 2.02
CA ARG A 195 -5.56 -9.66 2.87
C ARG A 195 -4.96 -10.82 3.67
N ALA A 196 -3.70 -11.15 3.45
CA ALA A 196 -3.00 -12.20 4.17
C ALA A 196 -2.62 -11.73 5.58
N PRO A 197 -2.41 -12.66 6.54
CA PRO A 197 -1.99 -12.29 7.89
C PRO A 197 -0.70 -11.46 7.88
N SER A 198 -0.62 -10.49 8.80
CA SER A 198 0.47 -9.50 8.93
C SER A 198 1.89 -10.12 8.97
N ARG A 199 2.04 -11.36 9.42
CA ARG A 199 3.32 -12.10 9.42
C ARG A 199 3.93 -12.26 8.02
N VAL A 200 3.11 -12.34 6.97
CA VAL A 200 3.59 -12.53 5.58
C VAL A 200 4.41 -11.33 5.12
N LEU A 201 3.93 -10.12 5.41
CA LEU A 201 4.63 -8.88 5.07
C LEU A 201 5.76 -8.60 6.07
N THR A 202 5.55 -8.88 7.35
CA THR A 202 6.59 -8.72 8.40
C THR A 202 7.92 -9.37 8.04
N THR A 203 7.92 -10.64 7.64
CA THR A 203 9.16 -11.35 7.32
C THR A 203 9.90 -10.72 6.14
N ARG A 204 9.18 -10.23 5.14
CA ARG A 204 9.75 -9.59 3.93
C ARG A 204 10.32 -8.23 4.25
N ALA A 205 9.66 -7.55 5.17
CA ALA A 205 10.10 -6.27 5.67
C ALA A 205 11.43 -6.39 6.46
N ASP A 206 11.59 -7.43 7.28
CA ASP A 206 12.87 -7.70 7.96
C ASP A 206 14.01 -8.00 6.96
N GLU A 207 13.72 -8.67 5.84
CA GLU A 207 14.67 -8.90 4.75
C GLU A 207 15.10 -7.57 4.08
N VAL A 208 14.16 -6.65 3.83
CA VAL A 208 14.44 -5.31 3.29
C VAL A 208 15.38 -4.52 4.20
N ILE A 209 15.10 -4.48 5.51
CA ILE A 209 15.93 -3.77 6.49
C ILE A 209 17.35 -4.34 6.48
N ALA A 210 17.48 -5.67 6.46
CA ALA A 210 18.78 -6.33 6.46
C ALA A 210 19.61 -6.00 5.21
N ILE A 211 18.98 -6.01 4.03
CA ILE A 211 19.67 -5.71 2.77
C ILE A 211 20.07 -4.23 2.73
N LEU A 212 19.17 -3.30 3.06
CA LEU A 212 19.46 -1.86 3.08
C LEU A 212 20.59 -1.51 4.06
N SER A 213 20.60 -2.09 5.26
CA SER A 213 21.66 -1.84 6.26
C SER A 213 23.04 -2.35 5.81
N SER A 214 23.07 -3.30 4.87
CA SER A 214 24.31 -3.90 4.37
C SER A 214 24.79 -3.28 3.05
N ALA A 215 23.96 -2.45 2.42
CA ALA A 215 24.25 -1.87 1.13
C ALA A 215 25.39 -0.83 1.24
N THR A 216 26.31 -0.88 0.29
CA THR A 216 27.39 0.11 0.15
C THR A 216 27.07 1.21 -0.85
N ASP A 217 25.98 1.06 -1.60
CA ASP A 217 25.44 2.06 -2.51
C ASP A 217 23.93 1.82 -2.71
N VAL A 218 23.17 2.89 -2.91
CA VAL A 218 21.72 2.86 -3.15
C VAL A 218 21.43 3.72 -4.37
N SER A 219 20.72 3.16 -5.34
CA SER A 219 20.23 3.84 -6.52
C SER A 219 18.84 3.32 -6.90
N THR A 220 18.30 3.77 -8.02
CA THR A 220 17.04 3.28 -8.59
C THR A 220 17.23 2.78 -10.02
N ASP A 221 16.45 1.78 -10.40
CA ASP A 221 16.35 1.36 -11.80
C ASP A 221 15.46 2.32 -12.59
N ALA A 222 15.34 2.09 -13.90
CA ALA A 222 14.54 2.95 -14.76
C ALA A 222 13.03 2.97 -14.44
N ALA A 223 12.53 2.06 -13.58
CA ALA A 223 11.16 2.07 -13.09
C ALA A 223 11.02 2.62 -11.66
N GLY A 224 12.12 3.08 -11.05
CA GLY A 224 12.12 3.61 -9.68
C GLY A 224 12.28 2.56 -8.58
N ARG A 225 12.56 1.29 -8.91
CA ARG A 225 12.83 0.25 -7.90
C ARG A 225 14.22 0.43 -7.32
N LEU A 226 14.40 0.14 -6.04
CA LEU A 226 15.71 0.25 -5.40
C LEU A 226 16.70 -0.78 -5.96
N VAL A 227 17.88 -0.29 -6.33
CA VAL A 227 19.05 -1.08 -6.71
C VAL A 227 20.14 -0.84 -5.69
N LEU A 228 20.56 -1.91 -5.03
CA LEU A 228 21.49 -1.88 -3.91
C LEU A 228 22.77 -2.58 -4.29
N THR A 229 23.93 -1.99 -3.98
CA THR A 229 25.20 -2.71 -4.06
C THR A 229 25.48 -3.39 -2.72
N VAL A 230 25.48 -4.72 -2.69
CA VAL A 230 25.78 -5.52 -1.49
C VAL A 230 26.96 -6.43 -1.79
N ASP A 231 27.99 -6.41 -0.95
CA ASP A 231 29.23 -7.19 -1.15
C ASP A 231 29.91 -6.98 -2.53
N GLY A 232 29.66 -5.84 -3.18
CA GLY A 232 30.20 -5.50 -4.50
C GLY A 232 29.39 -6.04 -5.69
N GLU A 233 28.22 -6.63 -5.45
CA GLU A 233 27.26 -7.05 -6.46
C GLU A 233 26.00 -6.17 -6.43
N GLU A 234 25.49 -5.78 -7.59
CA GLU A 234 24.24 -5.05 -7.71
C GLU A 234 23.05 -5.99 -7.56
N LYS A 235 22.11 -5.63 -6.68
CA LYS A 235 20.88 -6.36 -6.43
C LYS A 235 19.69 -5.41 -6.47
N THR A 236 18.79 -5.64 -7.41
CA THR A 236 17.50 -4.94 -7.45
C THR A 236 16.54 -5.58 -6.45
N ILE A 237 15.78 -4.78 -5.70
CA ILE A 237 14.65 -5.27 -4.91
C ILE A 237 13.51 -5.61 -5.88
N ASP A 238 13.48 -6.86 -6.34
CA ASP A 238 12.53 -7.36 -7.35
C ASP A 238 11.38 -8.18 -6.75
N SER A 239 11.42 -8.45 -5.45
CA SER A 239 10.36 -9.15 -4.73
C SER A 239 9.14 -8.25 -4.55
N PRO A 240 7.93 -8.71 -4.94
CA PRO A 240 6.70 -7.94 -4.79
C PRO A 240 6.39 -7.59 -3.34
N LEU A 241 6.66 -8.54 -2.44
CA LEU A 241 6.33 -8.36 -1.03
C LEU A 241 7.32 -7.45 -0.32
N GLU A 242 8.58 -7.40 -0.78
CA GLU A 242 9.56 -6.44 -0.27
C GLU A 242 9.17 -5.03 -0.70
N ASN A 243 8.78 -4.84 -1.96
CA ASN A 243 8.30 -3.56 -2.46
C ASN A 243 6.98 -3.13 -1.78
N LEU A 244 6.03 -4.04 -1.60
CA LEU A 244 4.80 -3.76 -0.85
C LEU A 244 5.08 -3.41 0.62
N ALA A 245 6.12 -4.02 1.22
CA ALA A 245 6.51 -3.69 2.58
C ALA A 245 7.04 -2.25 2.72
N ILE A 246 7.85 -1.81 1.75
CA ILE A 246 8.34 -0.43 1.68
C ILE A 246 7.17 0.53 1.47
N TYR A 247 6.31 0.23 0.49
CA TYR A 247 5.10 1.01 0.18
C TYR A 247 4.28 1.36 1.43
N VAL A 248 3.88 0.33 2.19
CA VAL A 248 3.06 0.49 3.39
C VAL A 248 3.78 1.33 4.45
N SER A 249 5.08 1.11 4.60
CA SER A 249 5.86 1.82 5.62
C SER A 249 5.95 3.31 5.35
N LEU A 250 6.21 3.68 4.09
CA LEU A 250 6.30 5.08 3.67
C LEU A 250 4.95 5.76 3.83
N LEU A 251 3.85 5.18 3.33
CA LEU A 251 2.53 5.82 3.43
C LEU A 251 1.95 5.84 4.85
N THR A 252 2.38 4.95 5.74
CA THR A 252 1.88 4.96 7.13
C THR A 252 2.76 5.80 8.05
N THR A 253 4.08 5.70 7.93
CA THR A 253 5.01 6.25 8.91
C THR A 253 5.98 7.28 8.35
N GLY A 254 6.06 7.44 7.02
CA GLY A 254 7.08 8.28 6.37
C GLY A 254 8.51 7.82 6.68
N SER A 255 8.69 6.52 6.87
CA SER A 255 9.96 5.95 7.29
C SER A 255 9.96 4.44 7.13
N ILE A 256 11.15 3.83 7.06
CA ILE A 256 11.40 2.41 7.24
C ILE A 256 11.96 2.23 8.66
N PRO A 257 11.14 1.78 9.63
CA PRO A 257 11.61 1.64 10.99
C PRO A 257 12.72 0.60 11.14
N GLY A 258 13.66 0.91 12.01
CA GLY A 258 14.84 0.08 12.25
C GLY A 258 16.05 0.52 11.43
N LEU A 259 15.87 1.44 10.48
CA LEU A 259 16.94 2.16 9.81
C LEU A 259 17.02 3.60 10.32
N THR A 260 18.21 4.18 10.21
CA THR A 260 18.49 5.59 10.44
C THR A 260 19.18 6.18 9.20
N PRO A 261 19.23 7.51 9.04
CA PRO A 261 19.99 8.12 7.93
C PRO A 261 21.46 7.68 7.87
N GLY A 262 22.06 7.30 9.01
CA GLY A 262 23.43 6.79 9.05
C GLY A 262 23.60 5.37 8.51
N ASP A 263 22.50 4.62 8.35
CA ASP A 263 22.48 3.27 7.79
C ASP A 263 22.30 3.28 6.26
N LEU A 264 21.83 4.40 5.70
CA LEU A 264 21.75 4.60 4.25
C LEU A 264 23.02 5.25 3.72
N VAL A 265 23.35 4.91 2.48
CA VAL A 265 24.49 5.51 1.78
C VAL A 265 24.04 6.77 1.05
N GLY A 266 24.73 7.89 1.31
CA GLY A 266 24.37 9.20 0.75
C GLY A 266 23.30 9.90 1.59
N THR A 267 22.60 10.85 0.97
CA THR A 267 21.49 11.60 1.60
C THR A 267 20.24 11.67 0.71
N GLU A 268 20.29 11.04 -0.47
CA GLU A 268 19.22 11.09 -1.48
C GLU A 268 17.96 10.35 -1.00
N TYR A 269 18.16 9.26 -0.26
CA TYR A 269 17.10 8.39 0.25
C TYR A 269 16.80 8.62 1.74
N ASP A 270 17.30 9.72 2.33
CA ASP A 270 17.10 10.03 3.77
C ASP A 270 15.62 10.17 4.13
N PHE A 271 14.77 10.60 3.19
CA PHE A 271 13.32 10.69 3.37
C PHE A 271 12.72 9.34 3.77
N MET A 272 13.28 8.22 3.28
CA MET A 272 12.82 6.88 3.63
C MET A 272 13.09 6.51 5.08
N VAL A 273 13.82 7.31 5.86
CA VAL A 273 14.25 6.99 7.24
C VAL A 273 14.18 8.19 8.18
N ASP A 274 13.51 9.28 7.80
CA ASP A 274 13.46 10.51 8.60
C ASP A 274 12.29 10.57 9.60
N GLY A 275 11.30 9.68 9.46
CA GLY A 275 10.15 9.61 10.38
C GLY A 275 9.02 10.58 10.05
N THR A 276 9.04 11.19 8.87
CA THR A 276 8.10 12.23 8.45
C THR A 276 7.48 11.84 7.11
N TYR A 277 6.16 11.68 7.08
CA TYR A 277 5.47 11.51 5.80
C TYR A 277 5.50 12.82 5.01
N THR A 278 6.10 12.77 3.82
CA THR A 278 6.30 13.90 2.91
C THR A 278 5.89 13.55 1.48
N GLN A 279 5.91 14.55 0.60
CA GLN A 279 5.69 14.33 -0.83
C GLN A 279 6.71 13.36 -1.44
N ALA A 280 7.96 13.34 -0.94
CA ALA A 280 8.98 12.42 -1.46
C ALA A 280 8.63 10.94 -1.17
N ASP A 281 8.01 10.67 -0.02
CA ASP A 281 7.49 9.34 0.31
C ASP A 281 6.39 8.91 -0.64
N LEU A 282 5.44 9.82 -0.91
CA LEU A 282 4.35 9.58 -1.84
C LEU A 282 4.88 9.37 -3.28
N ASP A 283 5.80 10.22 -3.74
CA ASP A 283 6.41 10.11 -5.07
C ASP A 283 7.14 8.78 -5.26
N ALA A 284 7.95 8.38 -4.29
CA ALA A 284 8.68 7.10 -4.35
C ALA A 284 7.74 5.88 -4.22
N SER A 285 6.64 6.01 -3.47
CA SER A 285 5.70 4.91 -3.23
C SER A 285 5.06 4.37 -4.50
N ALA A 286 4.88 5.19 -5.55
CA ALA A 286 4.27 4.78 -6.81
C ALA A 286 5.06 3.63 -7.47
N ALA A 287 6.40 3.75 -7.50
CA ALA A 287 7.28 2.70 -8.05
C ALA A 287 7.27 1.41 -7.20
N PHE A 288 7.18 1.55 -5.87
CA PHE A 288 7.10 0.39 -4.97
C PHE A 288 5.76 -0.35 -5.13
N LEU A 289 4.66 0.38 -5.27
CA LEU A 289 3.36 -0.24 -5.54
C LEU A 289 3.33 -0.92 -6.92
N ALA A 290 3.91 -0.27 -7.93
CA ALA A 290 4.05 -0.83 -9.28
C ALA A 290 4.85 -2.14 -9.31
N ALA A 291 5.88 -2.26 -8.47
CA ALA A 291 6.67 -3.49 -8.35
C ALA A 291 5.94 -4.60 -7.57
N ALA A 292 5.01 -4.24 -6.70
CA ALA A 292 4.19 -5.16 -5.92
C ALA A 292 3.04 -5.78 -6.73
N THR A 293 2.44 -5.00 -7.64
CA THR A 293 1.28 -5.43 -8.44
C THR A 293 1.62 -6.46 -9.52
N ASP A 294 0.61 -6.95 -10.22
CA ASP A 294 0.80 -7.84 -11.36
C ASP A 294 1.61 -7.15 -12.45
N LYS A 295 2.54 -7.87 -13.08
CA LYS A 295 3.41 -7.28 -14.10
C LYS A 295 2.67 -6.94 -15.38
N THR A 296 1.50 -7.52 -15.60
CA THR A 296 0.75 -7.44 -16.86
C THR A 296 -0.67 -6.99 -16.56
N GLY A 297 -1.27 -6.24 -17.46
CA GLY A 297 -2.62 -5.71 -17.28
C GLY A 297 -2.59 -4.20 -17.15
N GLU A 298 -3.70 -3.63 -16.69
CA GLU A 298 -3.82 -2.22 -16.36
C GLU A 298 -3.95 -2.13 -14.84
N PHE A 299 -3.21 -1.20 -14.23
CA PHE A 299 -3.32 -0.94 -12.81
C PHE A 299 -4.30 0.23 -12.57
N THR A 300 -5.34 0.01 -11.77
CA THR A 300 -6.49 0.91 -11.69
C THR A 300 -6.60 1.64 -10.34
N THR A 301 -7.27 2.79 -10.34
CA THR A 301 -7.56 3.61 -9.16
C THR A 301 -8.25 2.81 -8.05
N ASP A 302 -9.20 1.93 -8.40
CA ASP A 302 -9.88 1.08 -7.42
C ASP A 302 -8.94 0.05 -6.79
N GLU A 303 -8.01 -0.54 -7.54
CA GLU A 303 -7.04 -1.47 -6.97
C GLU A 303 -6.18 -0.81 -5.91
N ILE A 304 -5.73 0.44 -6.15
CA ILE A 304 -4.95 1.23 -5.19
C ILE A 304 -5.80 1.56 -3.95
N ALA A 305 -7.01 2.11 -4.15
CA ALA A 305 -7.86 2.49 -3.04
C ALA A 305 -8.26 1.28 -2.16
N TYR A 306 -8.47 0.12 -2.77
CA TYR A 306 -8.76 -1.12 -2.05
C TYR A 306 -7.54 -1.67 -1.33
N ILE A 307 -6.37 -1.74 -1.98
CA ILE A 307 -5.17 -2.28 -1.32
C ILE A 307 -4.77 -1.41 -0.13
N ASP A 308 -4.92 -0.09 -0.23
CA ASP A 308 -4.65 0.84 0.87
C ASP A 308 -5.59 0.62 2.04
N ALA A 309 -6.89 0.46 1.76
CA ALA A 309 -7.87 0.13 2.78
C ALA A 309 -7.59 -1.23 3.45
N PHE A 310 -7.20 -2.26 2.69
CA PHE A 310 -6.87 -3.60 3.24
C PHE A 310 -5.61 -3.61 4.08
N LEU A 311 -4.60 -2.85 3.65
CA LEU A 311 -3.36 -2.68 4.39
C LEU A 311 -3.52 -1.69 5.55
N GLY A 312 -4.69 -1.04 5.65
CA GLY A 312 -5.11 -0.05 6.64
C GLY A 312 -4.34 1.28 6.58
N ILE A 313 -3.74 1.58 5.43
CA ILE A 313 -3.02 2.83 5.17
C ILE A 313 -4.04 3.97 5.27
N ASN A 314 -3.81 4.88 6.23
CA ASN A 314 -4.71 5.98 6.58
C ASN A 314 -6.21 5.61 6.53
N ALA A 315 -6.55 4.43 7.07
CA ALA A 315 -7.90 3.90 6.96
C ALA A 315 -8.87 4.58 7.92
N THR A 316 -10.04 4.94 7.38
CA THR A 316 -11.17 5.52 8.10
C THR A 316 -12.39 4.64 7.92
N THR A 317 -13.21 4.52 8.97
CA THR A 317 -14.49 3.81 8.91
C THR A 317 -15.64 4.76 9.22
N VAL A 318 -16.60 4.85 8.29
CA VAL A 318 -17.85 5.61 8.45
C VAL A 318 -19.02 4.65 8.24
N GLY A 319 -19.83 4.46 9.29
CA GLY A 319 -20.86 3.41 9.28
C GLY A 319 -20.21 2.04 9.13
N ASP A 320 -20.62 1.29 8.10
CA ASP A 320 -20.10 -0.03 7.75
C ASP A 320 -19.06 0.03 6.61
N VAL A 321 -18.66 1.23 6.17
CA VAL A 321 -17.72 1.42 5.06
C VAL A 321 -16.34 1.79 5.58
N THR A 322 -15.32 1.00 5.24
CA THR A 322 -13.90 1.29 5.48
C THR A 322 -13.22 1.68 4.18
N TYR A 323 -12.47 2.78 4.19
CA TYR A 323 -11.71 3.28 3.05
C TYR A 323 -10.40 3.92 3.49
N SER A 324 -9.46 4.10 2.56
CA SER A 324 -8.23 4.86 2.79
C SER A 324 -8.43 6.34 2.42
N GLU A 325 -7.87 7.25 3.21
CA GLU A 325 -7.95 8.70 3.00
C GLU A 325 -6.56 9.32 2.77
N VAL A 326 -5.85 8.93 1.72
CA VAL A 326 -4.57 9.55 1.35
C VAL A 326 -4.81 10.86 0.60
N ASP A 327 -4.07 11.93 0.94
CA ASP A 327 -4.19 13.22 0.25
C ASP A 327 -3.27 13.27 -0.97
N TYR A 328 -3.86 13.20 -2.17
CA TYR A 328 -3.15 13.28 -3.45
C TYR A 328 -3.18 14.69 -4.06
N SER A 329 -3.73 15.68 -3.36
CA SER A 329 -3.95 17.03 -3.92
C SER A 329 -2.67 17.75 -4.35
N SER A 330 -1.53 17.40 -3.76
CA SER A 330 -0.20 17.91 -4.13
C SER A 330 0.57 17.02 -5.09
N PHE A 331 0.08 15.81 -5.38
CA PHE A 331 0.75 14.87 -6.28
C PHE A 331 0.65 15.35 -7.73
N SER A 332 1.75 15.25 -8.48
CA SER A 332 1.78 15.62 -9.89
C SER A 332 2.68 14.64 -10.62
N TYR A 333 2.23 14.20 -11.78
CA TYR A 333 2.97 13.28 -12.62
C TYR A 333 2.98 13.76 -14.07
N ASP A 334 4.16 13.73 -14.67
CA ASP A 334 4.36 13.95 -16.09
C ASP A 334 5.33 12.86 -16.60
N ARG A 335 4.87 12.12 -17.59
CA ARG A 335 5.59 10.96 -18.11
C ARG A 335 6.88 11.39 -18.80
N SER A 336 6.84 12.47 -19.58
CA SER A 336 8.03 12.96 -20.27
C SER A 336 9.08 13.47 -19.29
N ASP A 337 8.69 14.19 -18.24
CA ASP A 337 9.59 14.64 -17.18
C ASP A 337 10.22 13.45 -16.43
N THR A 338 9.47 12.34 -16.29
CA THR A 338 9.92 11.14 -15.58
C THR A 338 10.87 10.27 -16.42
N TYR A 339 10.55 10.01 -17.70
CA TYR A 339 11.24 8.98 -18.48
C TYR A 339 12.06 9.50 -19.65
N SER A 340 11.92 10.77 -20.08
CA SER A 340 12.68 11.28 -21.22
C SER A 340 14.18 11.26 -20.94
N GLY A 341 14.95 10.50 -21.73
CA GLY A 341 16.39 10.35 -21.54
C GLY A 341 16.79 9.32 -20.47
N VAL A 342 15.81 8.67 -19.82
CA VAL A 342 16.06 7.52 -18.94
C VAL A 342 16.31 6.31 -19.83
N THR A 343 17.46 5.67 -19.64
CA THR A 343 17.88 4.53 -20.46
C THR A 343 18.00 3.26 -19.66
N THR A 344 17.70 2.12 -20.29
CA THR A 344 17.93 0.78 -19.73
C THR A 344 18.60 -0.12 -20.77
N THR A 345 19.28 -1.16 -20.32
CA THR A 345 19.93 -2.14 -21.20
C THR A 345 19.07 -3.39 -21.32
N VAL A 346 18.71 -3.76 -22.55
CA VAL A 346 17.80 -4.88 -22.84
C VAL A 346 18.31 -5.73 -24.01
N LEU A 347 17.83 -6.96 -24.11
CA LEU A 347 18.07 -7.82 -25.25
C LEU A 347 17.19 -7.46 -26.45
N VAL A 348 17.84 -7.06 -27.54
CA VAL A 348 17.22 -6.76 -28.83
C VAL A 348 17.49 -7.87 -29.84
N GLU A 349 16.43 -8.38 -30.47
CA GLU A 349 16.51 -9.35 -31.57
C GLU A 349 17.05 -8.67 -32.85
N GLN A 350 18.13 -9.23 -33.38
CA GLN A 350 18.84 -8.75 -34.57
C GLN A 350 18.22 -9.37 -35.84
N GLU A 351 18.57 -8.84 -37.03
CA GLU A 351 18.02 -9.34 -38.31
C GLU A 351 18.33 -10.82 -38.58
N ASP A 352 19.39 -11.35 -37.99
CA ASP A 352 19.81 -12.75 -38.11
C ASP A 352 19.15 -13.69 -37.07
N GLY A 353 18.28 -13.16 -36.22
CA GLY A 353 17.59 -13.88 -35.14
C GLY A 353 18.42 -14.08 -33.88
N SER A 354 19.63 -13.48 -33.79
CA SER A 354 20.40 -13.42 -32.55
C SER A 354 19.88 -12.32 -31.62
N PHE A 355 20.24 -12.37 -30.33
CA PHE A 355 19.91 -11.33 -29.36
C PHE A 355 21.18 -10.62 -28.92
N LYS A 356 21.11 -9.30 -28.77
CA LYS A 356 22.22 -8.46 -28.32
C LYS A 356 21.75 -7.46 -27.28
N ALA A 357 22.56 -7.26 -26.24
CA ALA A 357 22.33 -6.20 -25.27
C ALA A 357 22.52 -4.83 -25.93
N GLU A 358 21.49 -4.00 -25.84
CA GLU A 358 21.49 -2.62 -26.35
C GLU A 358 20.86 -1.69 -25.31
N THR A 359 21.45 -0.50 -25.18
CA THR A 359 20.92 0.57 -24.36
C THR A 359 19.84 1.31 -25.14
N VAL A 360 18.64 1.38 -24.58
CA VAL A 360 17.47 2.00 -25.18
C VAL A 360 16.87 3.05 -24.26
N ASP A 361 16.23 4.06 -24.85
CA ASP A 361 15.48 5.08 -24.13
C ASP A 361 14.09 4.54 -23.76
N VAL A 362 13.74 4.56 -22.48
CA VAL A 362 12.50 4.00 -21.94
C VAL A 362 11.28 4.73 -22.48
N TYR A 363 11.35 6.05 -22.56
CA TYR A 363 10.26 6.89 -23.06
C TYR A 363 9.88 6.55 -24.51
N ASP A 364 10.89 6.31 -25.34
CA ASP A 364 10.71 5.93 -26.74
C ASP A 364 10.17 4.49 -26.90
N VAL A 365 10.73 3.52 -26.18
CA VAL A 365 10.42 2.10 -26.43
C VAL A 365 9.17 1.60 -25.72
N VAL A 366 8.88 2.10 -24.52
CA VAL A 366 7.70 1.70 -23.73
C VAL A 366 6.49 2.53 -24.14
N PHE A 367 6.67 3.86 -24.20
CA PHE A 367 5.56 4.79 -24.39
C PHE A 367 5.46 5.35 -25.82
N GLY A 368 6.39 4.99 -26.72
CA GLY A 368 6.36 5.48 -28.11
C GLY A 368 6.55 7.00 -28.22
N SER A 369 7.25 7.59 -27.25
CA SER A 369 7.39 9.04 -27.08
C SER A 369 6.05 9.78 -26.94
N VAL A 370 5.01 9.08 -26.44
CA VAL A 370 3.69 9.66 -26.16
C VAL A 370 3.65 10.12 -24.71
N ASP A 371 3.44 11.42 -24.55
CA ASP A 371 3.34 12.06 -23.26
C ASP A 371 1.96 11.89 -22.65
N ASP A 372 1.89 11.91 -21.31
CA ASP A 372 0.66 11.96 -20.53
C ASP A 372 0.99 12.52 -19.15
N SER A 373 0.03 13.24 -18.58
CA SER A 373 0.22 13.93 -17.30
C SER A 373 -1.09 14.18 -16.59
N ALA A 374 -1.01 14.13 -15.26
CA ALA A 374 -2.13 14.32 -14.36
C ALA A 374 -1.63 14.89 -13.03
N SER A 375 -2.52 15.52 -12.27
CA SER A 375 -2.16 16.10 -10.97
C SER A 375 -3.35 16.17 -10.03
N GLY A 376 -3.08 16.28 -8.74
CA GLY A 376 -4.03 16.58 -7.68
C GLY A 376 -5.05 15.47 -7.40
N SER A 377 -4.77 14.24 -7.79
CA SER A 377 -5.73 13.13 -7.67
C SER A 377 -5.05 11.76 -7.58
N LEU A 378 -5.78 10.78 -7.07
CA LEU A 378 -5.43 9.37 -7.09
C LEU A 378 -5.26 8.86 -8.53
N ASP A 379 -6.00 9.40 -9.51
CA ASP A 379 -5.79 9.06 -10.92
C ASP A 379 -4.39 9.47 -11.41
N ALA A 380 -3.88 10.62 -10.95
CA ALA A 380 -2.50 11.03 -11.25
C ALA A 380 -1.46 10.09 -10.64
N TYR A 381 -1.71 9.65 -9.40
CA TYR A 381 -0.89 8.65 -8.74
C TYR A 381 -0.95 7.27 -9.43
N THR A 382 -2.14 6.87 -9.86
CA THR A 382 -2.38 5.63 -10.61
C THR A 382 -1.64 5.65 -11.93
N LEU A 383 -1.69 6.76 -12.67
CA LEU A 383 -0.93 6.93 -13.91
C LEU A 383 0.58 6.73 -13.68
N ALA A 384 1.14 7.32 -12.62
CA ALA A 384 2.55 7.14 -12.27
C ALA A 384 2.89 5.67 -11.96
N ALA A 385 2.04 5.00 -11.18
CA ALA A 385 2.23 3.61 -10.80
C ALA A 385 2.05 2.64 -11.98
N ASP A 386 1.06 2.83 -12.85
CA ASP A 386 0.86 1.98 -14.04
C ASP A 386 1.99 2.17 -15.06
N ASP A 387 2.45 3.40 -15.28
CA ASP A 387 3.59 3.66 -16.15
C ASP A 387 4.86 2.98 -15.61
N ALA A 388 5.13 3.07 -14.29
CA ALA A 388 6.23 2.33 -13.67
C ALA A 388 6.08 0.81 -13.84
N ARG A 389 4.86 0.28 -13.69
CA ARG A 389 4.57 -1.16 -13.92
C ARG A 389 4.87 -1.55 -15.37
N ALA A 390 4.49 -0.73 -16.35
CA ALA A 390 4.78 -0.96 -17.76
C ALA A 390 6.30 -0.99 -18.05
N VAL A 391 7.08 -0.12 -17.40
CA VAL A 391 8.54 -0.15 -17.50
C VAL A 391 9.12 -1.42 -16.85
N ILE A 392 8.60 -1.85 -15.70
CA ILE A 392 9.00 -3.11 -15.04
C ILE A 392 8.71 -4.32 -15.94
N GLU A 393 7.54 -4.35 -16.57
CA GLU A 393 7.17 -5.39 -17.54
C GLU A 393 8.18 -5.44 -18.67
N PHE A 394 8.49 -4.28 -19.27
CA PHE A 394 9.43 -4.16 -20.37
C PHE A 394 10.84 -4.63 -20.00
N ILE A 395 11.39 -4.17 -18.86
CA ILE A 395 12.72 -4.57 -18.38
C ILE A 395 12.79 -6.07 -18.17
N HIS A 396 11.74 -6.68 -17.59
CA HIS A 396 11.71 -8.13 -17.36
C HIS A 396 11.54 -8.95 -18.65
N GLU A 397 10.69 -8.51 -19.57
CA GLU A 397 10.46 -9.22 -20.83
C GLU A 397 11.74 -9.28 -21.69
N TYR A 398 12.54 -8.20 -21.66
CA TYR A 398 13.77 -8.09 -22.45
C TYR A 398 15.04 -8.13 -21.59
N ALA A 399 14.98 -8.75 -20.41
CA ALA A 399 16.11 -8.81 -19.48
C ALA A 399 17.36 -9.49 -20.10
N VAL A 400 18.54 -8.97 -19.78
CA VAL A 400 19.82 -9.60 -20.13
C VAL A 400 20.13 -10.69 -19.09
N PRO A 401 20.34 -11.96 -19.49
CA PRO A 401 20.70 -13.01 -18.54
C PRO A 401 22.06 -12.74 -17.89
N GLU A 402 22.14 -12.88 -16.56
CA GLU A 402 23.35 -12.68 -15.74
C GLU A 402 24.57 -13.50 -16.22
N ALA A 403 24.35 -14.59 -16.95
CA ALA A 403 25.42 -15.45 -17.47
C ALA A 403 26.14 -14.90 -18.73
N ILE A 404 25.75 -13.72 -19.23
CA ILE A 404 26.27 -13.13 -20.48
C ILE A 404 27.06 -11.83 -20.23
N GLU A 405 27.14 -11.34 -18.99
CA GLU A 405 27.93 -10.13 -18.65
C GLU A 405 29.45 -10.32 -18.68
#